data_AF-A0A6S6PAV7-F1
#
_entry.id   AF-A0A6S6PAV7-F1
#
_cell.length_a   1.000
_cell.length_b   1.000
_cell.length_c   1.000
_cell.angle_alpha   90.00
_cell.angle_beta   90.00
_cell.angle_gamma   90.00
#
_symmetry.space_group_name_H-M   'P 1'
#
loop_
_entity.id
_entity.type
_entity.pdbx_description
1 polymer ?
#
loop_
_entity_poly.entity_id
_entity_poly.type
_entity_poly.pdbx_seq_one_letter_code
_entity_poly.pdbx_strand_id
1 'polypeptide(L)' 'MPAAWDEVVAEASDEWEWVPLRLPPDVTRISASIRLSIEAEYRGWELTRVRAYTDGSRRVLLRRRKTAGAVEQPGQ' A
#
# COMPACT_ATOMS: atom_id res chain seq x y z
N MET A 1 8.10 5.24 -7.77
CA MET A 1 8.19 5.44 -6.31
C MET A 1 9.67 5.60 -5.97
N PRO A 2 10.27 5.31 -4.79
CA PRO A 2 11.70 5.01 -4.77
C PRO A 2 11.98 3.83 -5.72
N ALA A 3 13.04 3.88 -6.53
CA ALA A 3 13.31 2.87 -7.55
C ALA A 3 13.32 1.43 -7.02
N ALA A 4 13.86 1.22 -5.81
CA ALA A 4 13.89 -0.08 -5.14
C ALA A 4 12.50 -0.64 -4.77
N TRP A 5 11.44 0.17 -4.83
CA TRP A 5 10.06 -0.31 -4.65
C TRP A 5 9.40 -0.64 -5.98
N ASP A 6 9.79 0.03 -7.07
CA ASP A 6 9.24 -0.21 -8.40
C ASP A 6 9.57 -1.64 -8.88
N GLU A 7 10.77 -2.17 -8.57
CA GLU A 7 11.15 -3.57 -8.84
C GLU A 7 10.22 -4.57 -8.15
N VAL A 8 9.99 -4.41 -6.85
CA VAL A 8 9.14 -5.34 -6.07
C VAL A 8 7.67 -5.25 -6.48
N VAL A 9 7.21 -4.04 -6.85
CA VAL A 9 5.87 -3.87 -7.40
C VAL A 9 5.74 -4.60 -8.73
N ALA A 10 6.75 -4.51 -9.61
CA ALA A 10 6.76 -5.19 -10.90
C ALA A 10 6.76 -6.72 -10.75
N GLU A 11 7.65 -7.27 -9.93
CA GLU A 11 7.80 -8.72 -9.70
C GLU A 11 6.51 -9.41 -9.23
N ALA A 12 5.69 -8.71 -8.43
CA ALA A 12 4.49 -9.26 -7.81
C ALA A 12 3.20 -8.60 -8.32
N SER A 13 3.26 -7.90 -9.46
CA SER A 13 2.12 -7.13 -9.99
C SER A 13 0.96 -7.99 -10.46
N ASP A 14 1.20 -9.24 -10.88
CA ASP A 14 0.14 -10.16 -11.34
C ASP A 14 -0.76 -10.63 -10.21
N GLU A 15 -0.21 -10.84 -9.01
CA GLU A 15 -0.95 -11.38 -7.86
C GLU A 15 -1.44 -10.31 -6.88
N TRP A 16 -0.78 -9.15 -6.86
CA TRP A 16 -1.01 -8.12 -5.85
C TRP A 16 -1.27 -6.75 -6.48
N GLU A 17 -2.22 -6.04 -5.89
CA GLU A 17 -2.42 -4.62 -6.08
C GLU A 17 -1.53 -3.86 -5.07
N TRP A 18 -0.97 -2.73 -5.49
CA TRP A 18 -0.01 -1.96 -4.70
C TRP A 18 -0.42 -0.49 -4.63
N VAL A 19 -0.38 0.10 -3.43
CA VAL A 19 -0.69 1.54 -3.23
C VAL A 19 0.43 2.24 -2.47
N PRO A 20 1.11 3.23 -3.08
CA PRO A 20 2.00 4.13 -2.36
C PRO A 20 1.21 5.21 -1.62
N LEU A 21 1.53 5.40 -0.35
CA LEU A 21 1.06 6.54 0.44
C LEU A 21 2.25 7.39 0.90
N ARG A 22 2.05 8.71 0.95
CA ARG A 22 2.97 9.63 1.62
C ARG A 22 2.27 10.22 2.83
N LEU A 23 2.84 9.96 4.00
CA LEU A 23 2.42 10.55 5.27
C LEU A 23 3.26 11.81 5.50
N PRO A 24 2.64 12.99 5.65
CA PRO A 24 3.36 14.21 5.94
C PRO A 24 3.90 14.19 7.39
N PRO A 25 4.85 15.09 7.73
CA PRO A 25 5.52 15.10 9.03
C PRO A 25 4.59 15.43 10.22
N ASP A 26 3.51 16.17 9.99
CA ASP A 26 2.50 16.54 11.00
C ASP A 26 1.65 15.35 11.46
N VAL A 27 1.58 14.28 10.67
CA VAL A 27 0.88 13.06 11.07
C VAL A 27 1.71 12.34 12.13
N THR A 28 1.19 12.20 13.34
CA THR A 28 1.92 11.45 14.38
C THR A 28 2.07 9.98 14.01
N ARG A 29 3.03 9.28 14.63
CA ARG A 29 3.17 7.82 14.48
C ARG A 29 1.89 7.08 14.89
N ILE A 30 1.27 7.47 16.00
CA ILE A 30 0.05 6.83 16.52
C ILE A 30 -1.11 7.00 15.54
N SER A 31 -1.34 8.22 15.05
CA SER A 31 -2.39 8.49 14.06
C SER A 31 -2.16 7.73 12.76
N ALA A 32 -0.92 7.62 12.30
CA ALA A 32 -0.56 6.79 11.15
C ALA A 32 -0.87 5.31 11.40
N SER A 33 -0.45 4.75 12.53
CA SER A 33 -0.71 3.35 12.88
C SER A 33 -2.20 3.04 12.91
N ILE A 34 -3.01 3.88 13.55
CA ILE A 34 -4.47 3.69 13.60
C ILE A 34 -5.08 3.67 12.19
N ARG A 35 -4.73 4.64 11.33
CA ARG A 35 -5.25 4.70 9.95
C ARG A 35 -4.84 3.47 9.14
N LEU A 36 -3.58 3.07 9.21
CA LEU A 36 -3.07 1.91 8.48
C LEU A 36 -3.70 0.60 8.98
N SER A 37 -3.93 0.47 10.28
CA SER A 37 -4.68 -0.67 10.84
C SER A 37 -6.11 -0.71 10.29
N ILE A 38 -6.82 0.41 10.24
CA ILE A 38 -8.18 0.46 9.67
C ILE A 38 -8.17 0.00 8.20
N GLU A 39 -7.21 0.44 7.39
CA GLU A 39 -7.10 0.00 5.99
C GLU A 39 -6.82 -1.51 5.89
N ALA A 40 -6.01 -2.07 6.79
CA ALA A 40 -5.76 -3.50 6.87
C ALA A 40 -7.02 -4.29 7.22
N GLU A 41 -7.69 -3.92 8.31
CA GLU A 41 -8.84 -4.66 8.83
C GLU A 41 -10.04 -4.60 7.87
N TYR A 42 -10.32 -3.43 7.29
CA TYR A 42 -11.57 -3.22 6.55
C TYR A 42 -11.43 -3.22 5.04
N ARG A 43 -10.22 -3.00 4.50
CA ARG A 43 -9.99 -2.94 3.06
C ARG A 43 -9.01 -3.99 2.54
N GLY A 44 -8.47 -4.82 3.45
CA GLY A 44 -7.54 -5.89 3.09
C GLY A 44 -6.17 -5.39 2.64
N TRP A 45 -5.79 -4.16 3.03
CA TRP A 45 -4.48 -3.59 2.71
C TRP A 45 -3.42 -3.98 3.73
N GLU A 46 -2.41 -4.71 3.33
CA GLU A 46 -1.29 -5.08 4.17
C GLU A 46 -0.13 -4.07 4.05
N LEU A 47 0.46 -3.70 5.19
CA LEU A 47 1.67 -2.89 5.23
C LEU A 47 2.90 -3.72 4.84
N THR A 48 3.63 -3.32 3.80
CA THR A 48 4.80 -4.07 3.32
C THR A 48 6.12 -3.33 3.52
N ARG A 49 6.16 -2.04 3.22
CA ARG A 49 7.38 -1.23 3.39
C ARG A 49 7.07 0.15 3.94
N VAL A 50 7.99 0.66 4.76
CA VAL A 50 7.97 2.02 5.27
C VAL A 50 9.35 2.63 5.07
N ARG A 51 9.40 3.87 4.59
CA ARG A 51 10.63 4.66 4.52
C ARG A 51 10.39 6.02 5.15
N ALA A 52 11.14 6.33 6.20
CA ALA A 52 11.18 7.66 6.79
C ALA A 52 12.20 8.54 6.05
N TYR A 53 11.91 9.83 5.96
CA TYR A 53 12.78 10.85 5.39
C TYR A 53 13.18 11.84 6.47
N THR A 54 14.26 12.58 6.22
CA THR A 54 14.81 13.58 7.15
C THR A 54 13.90 14.79 7.34
N ASP A 55 13.00 15.06 6.38
CA ASP A 55 11.94 16.07 6.48
C ASP A 55 10.77 15.63 7.39
N GLY A 56 10.88 14.47 8.04
CA GLY A 56 9.85 13.88 8.91
C GLY A 56 8.72 13.20 8.15
N SER A 57 8.66 13.33 6.82
CA SER A 57 7.68 12.61 6.01
C SER A 57 8.02 11.12 5.97
N ARG A 58 7.00 10.29 5.75
CA ARG A 58 7.15 8.84 5.54
C ARG A 58 6.48 8.46 4.25
N ARG A 59 7.11 7.58 3.48
CA ARG A 59 6.41 6.82 2.44
C ARG A 59 6.08 5.44 2.97
N VAL A 60 4.92 4.95 2.56
CA VAL A 60 4.38 3.66 2.93
C VAL A 60 3.96 2.95 1.64
N LEU A 61 4.25 1.66 1.56
CA LEU A 61 3.76 0.80 0.50
C LEU A 61 2.77 -0.20 1.10
N LEU A 62 1.55 -0.19 0.57
CA LEU A 62 0.52 -1.16 0.90
C LEU A 62 0.37 -2.16 -0.24
N ARG A 63 -0.01 -3.40 0.09
CA ARG A 63 -0.41 -4.40 -0.91
C ARG A 63 -1.77 -5.02 -0.56
N ARG A 64 -2.48 -5.51 -1.56
CA ARG A 64 -3.69 -6.33 -1.39
C ARG A 64 -3.73 -7.38 -2.47
N ARG A 65 -4.14 -8.61 -2.14
CA ARG A 65 -4.20 -9.69 -3.13
C ARG A 65 -5.30 -9.38 -4.15
N LYS A 66 -4.98 -9.49 -5.44
CA LYS A 66 -6.00 -9.44 -6.49
C LYS A 66 -6.93 -10.64 -6.32
N THR A 67 -8.23 -10.38 -6.31
CA THR A 67 -9.21 -11.46 -6.24
C THR A 67 -9.36 -12.01 -7.65
N ALA A 68 -9.03 -13.29 -7.87
CA ALA A 68 -9.07 -13.94 -9.19
C ALA A 68 -10.47 -13.97 -9.86
N GLY A 69 -11.51 -13.47 -9.18
CA GLY A 69 -12.89 -13.43 -9.66
C GLY A 69 -13.37 -12.08 -10.19
N ALA A 70 -12.50 -11.06 -10.32
CA ALA A 70 -12.83 -9.82 -11.02
C ALA A 70 -12.46 -9.88 -12.52
N VAL A 71 -12.24 -11.08 -13.05
CA VAL A 71 -12.30 -11.31 -14.50
C VAL A 71 -13.78 -11.20 -14.88
N GLU A 72 -14.06 -10.19 -15.67
CA GLU A 72 -15.33 -9.82 -16.30
C GLU A 72 -16.34 -10.98 -16.41
N GLN A 73 -17.51 -10.82 -15.78
CA GLN A 73 -18.68 -11.51 -16.28
C GLN A 73 -18.93 -10.95 -17.69
N PRO A 74 -18.86 -11.76 -18.76
CA PRO A 74 -19.29 -11.28 -20.06
C PRO A 74 -20.78 -10.97 -19.93
N GLY A 75 -21.12 -9.69 -20.08
CA GLY A 75 -22.49 -9.28 -20.28
C GLY A 75 -23.03 -10.00 -21.50
N GLN A 76 -24.05 -10.82 -21.24
CA GLN A 76 -25.28 -11.05 -22.03
C GLN A 76 -25.18 -11.21 -23.55
#